data_AF-A0AAV7EZR0-F1
#
_entry.id   AF-A0AAV7EZR0-F1
#
_cell.length_a   1.000
_cell.length_b   1.000
_cell.length_c   1.000
_cell.angle_alpha   90.00
_cell.angle_beta   90.00
_cell.angle_gamma   90.00
#
_symmetry.space_group_name_H-M   'P 1'
#
loop_
_entity.id
_entity.type
_entity.pdbx_description
1 polymer ?
#
loop_
_entity_poly.entity_id
_entity_poly.type
_entity_poly.pdbx_seq_one_letter_code
_entity_poly.pdbx_strand_id
1 'polypeptide(L)'
;MALEAWYMNESLEDQRLPHHRDPKEYVPLAKLAELGVLYWHLDSKNYENDEELQKIREARGYNYMDLLDLCPEKVENYEEKLKNFFREHIHADEEIRYCLEGSGYFDVRDEEDRWVRIWIKEGDMIVLPAGIYHRFTLDAGNYIKLMRLFVGEPVWTAYNRPQEAHPARKEYVESLAHRPVPLEAH
;
A
#
# COMPACT_ATOMS: atom_id res chain seq x y z
N MET A 1 14.74 6.62 5.96
CA MET A 1 14.07 7.95 6.02
C MET A 1 12.63 7.70 6.41
N ALA A 2 11.96 8.65 7.07
CA ALA A 2 10.55 8.46 7.42
C ALA A 2 9.68 8.39 6.14
N LEU A 3 8.64 7.56 6.16
CA LEU A 3 7.64 7.45 5.09
C LEU A 3 7.01 8.82 4.81
N GLU A 4 6.90 9.18 3.53
CA GLU A 4 6.26 10.42 3.10
C GLU A 4 4.88 10.11 2.51
N ALA A 5 3.85 10.82 3.00
CA ALA A 5 2.52 10.80 2.43
C ALA A 5 1.93 12.21 2.31
N TRP A 6 1.05 12.44 1.34
CA TRP A 6 0.44 13.75 1.09
C TRP A 6 -0.89 13.66 0.36
N TYR A 7 -1.69 14.72 0.46
CA TYR A 7 -2.89 14.86 -0.35
C TYR A 7 -2.54 15.23 -1.79
N MET A 8 -3.25 14.60 -2.74
CA MET A 8 -3.03 14.82 -4.17
C MET A 8 -3.81 16.02 -4.70
N ASN A 9 -3.27 16.65 -5.74
CA ASN A 9 -4.00 17.56 -6.62
C ASN A 9 -4.92 16.79 -7.59
N GLU A 10 -5.77 17.50 -8.33
CA GLU A 10 -6.69 16.91 -9.33
C GLU A 10 -6.10 16.88 -10.76
N SER A 11 -4.78 17.00 -10.90
CA SER A 11 -4.12 17.01 -12.22
C SER A 11 -4.28 15.68 -12.94
N LEU A 12 -4.49 15.75 -14.27
CA LEU A 12 -4.53 14.60 -15.18
C LEU A 12 -3.18 14.34 -15.87
N GLU A 13 -2.11 14.96 -15.37
CA GLU A 13 -0.74 14.67 -15.80
C GLU A 13 -0.33 13.22 -15.52
N ASP A 14 0.88 12.85 -15.93
CA ASP A 14 1.43 11.51 -15.72
C ASP A 14 1.34 11.10 -14.24
N GLN A 15 0.56 10.05 -13.98
CA GLN A 15 0.30 9.47 -12.64
C GLN A 15 1.55 9.16 -11.82
N ARG A 16 2.71 9.00 -12.47
CA ARG A 16 4.01 8.72 -11.87
C ARG A 16 4.69 9.96 -11.28
N LEU A 17 4.15 11.15 -11.50
CA LEU A 17 4.61 12.39 -10.88
C LEU A 17 4.12 12.50 -9.43
N PRO A 18 4.72 13.32 -8.56
CA PRO A 18 4.27 13.40 -7.17
C PRO A 18 2.83 13.90 -6.96
N HIS A 19 2.29 14.73 -7.85
CA HIS A 19 0.93 15.31 -7.74
C HIS A 19 0.65 16.04 -6.41
N HIS A 20 1.63 16.76 -5.86
CA HIS A 20 1.38 17.59 -4.68
C HIS A 20 0.33 18.68 -4.96
N ARG A 21 -0.49 18.98 -3.95
CA ARG A 21 -1.24 20.24 -3.87
C ARG A 21 -0.30 21.45 -3.78
N ASP A 22 -0.84 22.62 -4.08
CA ASP A 22 -0.17 23.91 -3.86
C ASP A 22 -1.03 24.79 -2.92
N PRO A 23 -0.59 25.02 -1.67
CA PRO A 23 0.66 24.55 -1.06
C PRO A 23 0.66 23.03 -0.79
N LYS A 24 1.86 22.46 -0.58
CA LYS A 24 2.01 21.03 -0.22
C LYS A 24 1.28 20.72 1.08
N GLU A 25 0.56 19.61 1.10
CA GLU A 25 -0.23 19.17 2.26
C GLU A 25 0.16 17.74 2.63
N TYR A 26 1.12 17.60 3.56
CA TYR A 26 1.62 16.30 4.01
C TYR A 26 0.66 15.64 5.00
N VAL A 27 0.61 14.30 4.97
CA VAL A 27 -0.20 13.46 5.84
C VAL A 27 0.72 12.73 6.82
N PRO A 28 0.54 12.91 8.15
CA PRO A 28 1.36 12.21 9.14
C PRO A 28 1.00 10.73 9.23
N LEU A 29 1.95 9.89 9.65
CA LEU A 29 1.76 8.45 9.85
C LEU A 29 0.55 8.13 10.75
N ALA A 30 0.32 8.92 11.80
CA ALA A 30 -0.82 8.74 12.69
C ALA A 30 -2.17 8.77 11.93
N LYS A 31 -2.28 9.63 10.91
CA LYS A 31 -3.49 9.71 10.08
C LYS A 31 -3.61 8.51 9.12
N LEU A 32 -2.50 7.95 8.65
CA LEU A 32 -2.52 6.69 7.91
C LEU A 32 -2.96 5.53 8.80
N ALA A 33 -2.51 5.50 10.06
CA ALA A 33 -2.93 4.51 11.05
C ALA A 33 -4.43 4.61 11.39
N GLU A 34 -5.00 5.83 11.42
CA GLU A 34 -6.45 6.04 11.53
C GLU A 34 -7.22 5.38 10.37
N LEU A 35 -6.66 5.40 9.15
CA LEU A 35 -7.18 4.67 7.98
C LEU A 35 -6.88 3.16 8.03
N GLY A 36 -6.11 2.70 9.01
CA GLY A 36 -5.75 1.28 9.20
C GLY A 36 -4.55 0.84 8.38
N VAL A 37 -3.88 1.79 7.72
CA VAL A 37 -2.61 1.54 7.05
C VAL A 37 -1.53 1.40 8.11
N LEU A 38 -0.86 0.25 8.13
CA LEU A 38 0.26 -0.02 9.03
C LEU A 38 1.58 0.14 8.30
N TYR A 39 2.62 0.51 9.04
CA TYR A 39 3.94 0.80 8.48
C TYR A 39 5.05 0.28 9.40
N TRP A 40 6.12 -0.22 8.79
CA TRP A 40 7.40 -0.52 9.41
C TRP A 40 8.54 -0.11 8.48
N HIS A 41 9.69 0.24 9.05
CA HIS A 41 10.94 0.41 8.32
C HIS A 41 11.94 -0.68 8.74
N LEU A 42 12.41 -1.48 7.79
CA LEU A 42 13.19 -2.70 8.01
C LEU A 42 14.48 -2.68 7.16
N ASP A 43 15.45 -3.56 7.48
CA ASP A 43 16.67 -3.70 6.69
C ASP A 43 16.42 -4.57 5.45
N SER A 44 16.12 -3.91 4.33
CA SER A 44 15.88 -4.55 3.02
C SER A 44 17.01 -5.46 2.56
N LYS A 45 18.24 -5.24 3.01
CA LYS A 45 19.40 -6.05 2.59
C LYS A 45 19.50 -7.36 3.35
N ASN A 46 18.82 -7.47 4.48
CA ASN A 46 18.80 -8.65 5.32
C ASN A 46 17.41 -9.32 5.35
N TYR A 47 16.53 -9.06 4.39
CA TYR A 47 15.14 -9.56 4.40
C TYR A 47 15.01 -11.09 4.58
N GLU A 48 16.04 -11.87 4.25
CA GLU A 48 16.04 -13.33 4.41
C GLU A 48 16.21 -13.76 5.89
N ASN A 49 16.89 -12.95 6.71
CA ASN A 49 17.23 -13.26 8.10
C ASN A 49 16.87 -12.13 9.09
N ASP A 50 16.02 -11.18 8.68
CA ASP A 50 15.60 -10.06 9.52
C ASP A 50 14.66 -10.55 10.64
N GLU A 51 15.12 -10.43 11.90
CA GLU A 51 14.35 -10.85 13.08
C GLU A 51 13.08 -10.02 13.30
N GLU A 52 13.07 -8.74 12.93
CA GLU A 52 11.89 -7.88 13.05
C GLU A 52 10.85 -8.28 12.00
N LEU A 53 11.27 -8.58 10.77
CA LEU A 53 10.37 -9.15 9.76
C LEU A 53 9.77 -10.47 10.23
N GLN A 54 10.56 -11.36 10.85
CA GLN A 54 10.06 -12.62 11.41
C GLN A 54 9.00 -12.37 12.50
N LYS A 55 9.27 -11.47 13.44
CA LYS A 55 8.30 -11.10 14.50
C LYS A 55 6.99 -10.56 13.93
N ILE A 56 7.06 -9.68 12.92
CA ILE A 56 5.87 -9.14 12.25
C ILE A 56 5.08 -10.27 11.59
N ARG A 57 5.76 -11.16 10.87
CA ARG A 57 5.13 -12.30 10.19
C ARG A 57 4.47 -13.27 11.17
N GLU A 58 5.12 -13.58 12.27
CA GLU A 58 4.57 -14.45 13.32
C GLU A 58 3.35 -13.81 14.00
N ALA A 59 3.46 -12.54 14.40
CA ALA A 59 2.40 -11.81 15.08
C ALA A 59 1.14 -11.65 14.20
N ARG A 60 1.31 -11.54 12.88
CA ARG A 60 0.22 -11.32 11.92
C ARG A 60 -0.17 -12.56 11.11
N GLY A 61 0.52 -13.69 11.29
CA GLY A 61 0.25 -14.94 10.60
C GLY A 61 0.64 -14.97 9.11
N TYR A 62 1.60 -14.14 8.69
CA TYR A 62 2.07 -14.06 7.30
C TYR A 62 2.95 -15.26 6.92
N ASN A 63 2.31 -16.35 6.53
CA ASN A 63 2.93 -17.64 6.26
C ASN A 63 3.27 -17.88 4.78
N TYR A 64 2.82 -17.02 3.87
CA TYR A 64 3.19 -17.06 2.45
C TYR A 64 3.95 -15.80 2.05
N MET A 65 4.93 -15.96 1.15
CA MET A 65 5.60 -14.84 0.50
C MET A 65 6.04 -15.16 -0.93
N ASP A 66 6.12 -14.13 -1.76
CA ASP A 66 6.85 -14.17 -3.02
C ASP A 66 7.48 -12.80 -3.34
N LEU A 67 8.20 -12.74 -4.47
CA LEU A 67 8.86 -11.53 -4.95
C LEU A 67 8.24 -11.06 -6.27
N LEU A 68 7.92 -9.76 -6.33
CA LEU A 68 7.52 -9.07 -7.54
C LEU A 68 8.61 -8.07 -7.93
N ASP A 69 9.33 -8.35 -9.01
CA ASP A 69 10.37 -7.50 -9.59
C ASP A 69 9.77 -6.76 -10.79
N LEU A 70 9.25 -5.55 -10.55
CA LEU A 70 8.44 -4.81 -11.51
C LEU A 70 9.29 -3.79 -12.25
N CYS A 71 9.73 -4.19 -13.45
CA CYS A 71 10.29 -3.29 -14.46
C CYS A 71 9.84 -3.72 -15.87
N PRO A 72 9.90 -2.81 -16.87
CA PRO A 72 9.39 -3.08 -18.22
C PRO A 72 9.98 -4.35 -18.87
N GLU A 73 11.23 -4.68 -18.57
CA GLU A 73 11.98 -5.77 -19.21
C GLU A 73 11.79 -7.14 -18.53
N LYS A 74 11.33 -7.15 -17.27
CA LYS A 74 11.28 -8.37 -16.44
C LYS A 74 9.88 -8.96 -16.27
N VAL A 75 8.83 -8.24 -16.67
CA VAL A 75 7.44 -8.64 -16.40
C VAL A 75 6.63 -8.78 -17.68
N GLU A 76 6.07 -9.97 -17.91
CA GLU A 76 5.09 -10.19 -18.97
C GLU A 76 3.81 -9.38 -18.72
N ASN A 77 3.23 -8.85 -19.79
CA ASN A 77 2.04 -7.98 -19.73
C ASN A 77 2.22 -6.78 -18.78
N TYR A 78 3.44 -6.26 -18.66
CA TYR A 78 3.81 -5.13 -17.79
C TYR A 78 2.81 -3.97 -17.85
N GLU A 79 2.50 -3.48 -19.06
CA GLU A 79 1.56 -2.37 -19.28
C GLU A 79 0.14 -2.68 -18.80
N GLU A 80 -0.33 -3.90 -19.01
CA GLU A 80 -1.66 -4.33 -18.56
C GLU A 80 -1.70 -4.47 -17.03
N LYS A 81 -0.64 -5.03 -16.42
CA LYS A 81 -0.49 -5.12 -14.97
C LYS A 81 -0.49 -3.74 -14.33
N LEU A 82 0.28 -2.79 -14.85
CA LEU A 82 0.30 -1.41 -14.34
C LEU A 82 -1.07 -0.74 -14.43
N LYS A 83 -1.80 -0.94 -15.55
CA LYS A 83 -3.18 -0.43 -15.68
C LYS A 83 -4.12 -1.04 -14.65
N ASN A 84 -4.00 -2.34 -14.38
CA ASN A 84 -4.81 -3.03 -13.38
C ASN A 84 -4.47 -2.57 -11.96
N PHE A 85 -3.18 -2.42 -11.63
CA PHE A 85 -2.74 -1.91 -10.34
C PHE A 85 -3.19 -0.47 -10.09
N PHE A 86 -3.20 0.37 -11.13
CA PHE A 86 -3.59 1.77 -10.99
C PHE A 86 -5.11 2.01 -11.02
N ARG A 87 -5.89 1.04 -11.48
CA ARG A 87 -7.35 1.12 -11.42
C ARG A 87 -7.78 1.03 -9.95
N GLU A 88 -8.56 1.99 -9.46
CA GLU A 88 -9.03 1.99 -8.06
C GLU A 88 -9.82 0.72 -7.72
N HIS A 89 -9.37 0.00 -6.69
CA HIS A 89 -9.92 -1.29 -6.29
C HIS A 89 -9.83 -1.53 -4.78
N ILE A 90 -10.44 -2.62 -4.33
CA ILE A 90 -10.26 -3.22 -3.01
C ILE A 90 -9.78 -4.67 -3.15
N HIS A 91 -9.25 -5.21 -2.05
CA HIS A 91 -9.07 -6.63 -1.83
C HIS A 91 -9.95 -7.12 -0.66
N ALA A 92 -10.28 -8.41 -0.67
CA ALA A 92 -10.99 -9.08 0.42
C ALA A 92 -10.08 -9.33 1.63
N ASP A 93 -8.78 -9.37 1.39
CA ASP A 93 -7.71 -9.58 2.37
C ASP A 93 -6.78 -8.36 2.42
N GLU A 94 -5.84 -8.36 3.37
CA GLU A 94 -4.79 -7.33 3.46
C GLU A 94 -3.89 -7.33 2.21
N GLU A 95 -3.50 -6.14 1.76
CA GLU A 95 -2.44 -5.97 0.77
C GLU A 95 -1.14 -5.60 1.49
N ILE A 96 -0.25 -6.58 1.66
CA ILE A 96 1.04 -6.41 2.34
C ILE A 96 2.17 -6.31 1.31
N ARG A 97 2.96 -5.25 1.40
CA ARG A 97 4.09 -4.97 0.51
C ARG A 97 5.29 -4.48 1.29
N TYR A 98 6.42 -5.16 1.10
CA TYR A 98 7.71 -4.74 1.63
C TYR A 98 8.66 -4.40 0.49
N CYS A 99 9.07 -3.14 0.40
CA CYS A 99 9.91 -2.63 -0.68
C CYS A 99 11.38 -2.97 -0.45
N LEU A 100 11.90 -3.86 -1.29
CA LEU A 100 13.29 -4.32 -1.23
C LEU A 100 14.22 -3.44 -2.06
N GLU A 101 13.75 -2.92 -3.20
CA GLU A 101 14.52 -2.06 -4.09
C GLU A 101 13.58 -1.10 -4.85
N GLY A 102 14.09 0.07 -5.26
CA GLY A 102 13.31 1.05 -6.02
C GLY A 102 12.26 1.79 -5.18
N SER A 103 11.18 2.23 -5.83
CA SER A 103 10.13 3.03 -5.19
C SER A 103 8.85 3.10 -6.01
N GLY A 104 7.75 3.50 -5.35
CA GLY A 104 6.44 3.62 -5.97
C GLY A 104 5.40 4.26 -5.06
N TYR A 105 4.22 4.51 -5.62
CA TYR A 105 3.12 5.16 -4.92
C TYR A 105 1.97 4.19 -4.67
N PHE A 106 1.53 4.14 -3.42
CA PHE A 106 0.21 3.65 -3.06
C PHE A 106 -0.70 4.83 -2.78
N ASP A 107 -1.77 4.97 -3.56
CA ASP A 107 -2.80 5.97 -3.27
C ASP A 107 -3.94 5.28 -2.53
N VAL A 108 -4.39 5.86 -1.41
CA VAL A 108 -5.52 5.37 -0.61
C VAL A 108 -6.58 6.46 -0.43
N ARG A 109 -7.84 6.07 -0.23
CA ARG A 109 -8.92 7.00 0.12
C ARG A 109 -8.93 7.28 1.62
N ASP A 110 -9.03 8.56 1.99
CA ASP A 110 -9.35 8.96 3.36
C ASP A 110 -10.86 8.89 3.64
N GLU A 111 -11.27 9.28 4.86
CA GLU A 111 -12.67 9.27 5.31
C GLU A 111 -13.60 10.19 4.50
N GLU A 112 -13.04 11.24 3.88
CA GLU A 112 -13.76 12.17 3.00
C GLU A 112 -13.65 11.74 1.53
N ASP A 113 -13.20 10.52 1.26
CA ASP A 113 -12.99 9.96 -0.07
C ASP A 113 -11.97 10.74 -0.92
N ARG A 114 -10.98 11.38 -0.29
CA ARG A 114 -9.88 12.09 -0.95
C ARG A 114 -8.67 11.19 -1.12
N TRP A 115 -7.91 11.38 -2.19
CA TRP A 115 -6.66 10.65 -2.42
C TRP A 115 -5.53 11.13 -1.50
N VAL A 116 -4.97 10.19 -0.75
CA VAL A 116 -3.69 10.32 -0.05
C VAL A 116 -2.67 9.45 -0.77
N ARG A 117 -1.60 10.05 -1.26
CA ARG A 117 -0.46 9.36 -1.87
C ARG A 117 0.57 9.00 -0.82
N ILE A 118 0.96 7.73 -0.76
CA ILE A 118 2.00 7.19 0.10
C ILE A 118 3.18 6.79 -0.79
N TRP A 119 4.36 7.37 -0.54
CA TRP A 119 5.56 7.07 -1.31
C TRP A 119 6.43 6.06 -0.58
N ILE A 120 6.39 4.80 -1.03
CA ILE A 120 7.22 3.74 -0.48
C ILE A 120 8.57 3.67 -1.20
N LYS A 121 9.63 3.44 -0.44
CA LYS A 121 11.01 3.30 -0.92
C LYS A 121 11.63 2.05 -0.29
N GLU A 122 12.83 1.70 -0.74
CA GLU A 122 13.62 0.63 -0.11
C GLU A 122 13.62 0.70 1.43
N GLY A 123 13.27 -0.43 2.06
CA GLY A 123 13.15 -0.58 3.50
C GLY A 123 11.73 -0.37 4.04
N ASP A 124 10.81 0.20 3.26
CA ASP A 124 9.44 0.44 3.72
C ASP A 124 8.54 -0.79 3.54
N MET A 125 7.91 -1.21 4.63
CA MET A 125 6.84 -2.21 4.64
C MET A 125 5.52 -1.54 4.99
N ILE A 126 4.50 -1.74 4.15
CA ILE A 126 3.15 -1.26 4.38
C ILE A 126 2.13 -2.41 4.37
N VAL A 127 1.05 -2.23 5.12
CA VAL A 127 -0.13 -3.08 5.09
C VAL A 127 -1.34 -2.20 4.81
N LEU A 128 -2.01 -2.44 3.70
CA LEU A 128 -3.32 -1.86 3.42
C LEU A 128 -4.40 -2.80 3.95
N PRO A 129 -5.35 -2.33 4.78
CA PRO A 129 -6.36 -3.20 5.34
C PRO A 129 -7.34 -3.68 4.27
N ALA A 130 -7.90 -4.88 4.46
CA ALA A 130 -8.98 -5.39 3.61
C ALA A 130 -10.10 -4.34 3.46
N GLY A 131 -10.67 -4.21 2.26
CA GLY A 131 -11.79 -3.29 1.99
C GLY A 131 -11.43 -1.80 1.81
N ILE A 132 -10.17 -1.39 1.99
CA ILE A 132 -9.75 -0.01 1.66
C ILE A 132 -9.68 0.19 0.14
N TYR A 133 -10.22 1.31 -0.34
CA TYR A 133 -9.99 1.72 -1.72
C TYR A 133 -8.57 2.22 -1.89
N HIS A 134 -7.86 1.60 -2.82
CA HIS A 134 -6.49 1.95 -3.14
C HIS A 134 -6.16 1.70 -4.61
N ARG A 135 -4.96 2.14 -4.99
CA ARG A 135 -4.31 1.85 -6.28
C ARG A 135 -2.81 1.99 -6.14
N PHE A 136 -2.07 1.38 -7.06
CA PHE A 136 -0.62 1.45 -7.12
C PHE A 136 -0.13 1.99 -8.47
N THR A 137 0.92 2.81 -8.45
CA THR A 137 1.70 3.16 -9.64
C THR A 137 3.18 3.22 -9.29
N LEU A 138 4.04 2.95 -10.27
CA LEU A 138 5.45 3.32 -10.16
C LEU A 138 5.58 4.85 -10.08
N ASP A 139 6.69 5.32 -9.55
CA ASP A 139 7.09 6.71 -9.69
C ASP A 139 7.94 6.91 -10.95
N ALA A 140 8.55 8.10 -11.11
CA ALA A 140 9.38 8.43 -12.26
C ALA A 140 10.63 7.51 -12.42
N GLY A 141 11.03 6.79 -11.38
CA GLY A 141 12.11 5.80 -11.42
C GLY A 141 11.75 4.52 -12.19
N ASN A 142 10.46 4.24 -12.40
CA ASN A 142 9.96 3.09 -13.18
C ASN A 142 10.50 1.72 -12.75
N TYR A 143 10.82 1.58 -11.46
CA TYR A 143 11.34 0.34 -10.90
C TYR A 143 10.93 0.18 -9.45
N ILE A 144 10.39 -1.00 -9.12
CA ILE A 144 10.23 -1.43 -7.74
C ILE A 144 10.39 -2.95 -7.63
N LYS A 145 11.00 -3.40 -6.55
CA LYS A 145 11.03 -4.81 -6.15
C LYS A 145 10.32 -4.95 -4.81
N LEU A 146 9.24 -5.71 -4.80
CA LEU A 146 8.39 -5.90 -3.63
C LEU A 146 8.45 -7.35 -3.18
N MET A 147 8.68 -7.58 -1.89
CA MET A 147 8.20 -8.79 -1.23
C MET A 147 6.70 -8.62 -0.96
N ARG A 148 5.92 -9.61 -1.37
CA ARG A 148 4.48 -9.65 -1.11
C ARG A 148 4.22 -10.73 -0.08
N LEU A 149 3.47 -10.41 0.98
CA LEU A 149 3.18 -11.33 2.07
C LEU A 149 1.68 -11.59 2.17
N PHE A 150 1.28 -12.78 2.61
CA PHE A 150 -0.12 -13.20 2.74
C PHE A 150 -0.35 -14.07 3.97
N VAL A 151 -1.59 -14.04 4.47
CA VAL A 151 -2.14 -15.06 5.35
C VAL A 151 -2.75 -16.16 4.48
N GLY A 152 -2.14 -17.35 4.50
CA GLY A 152 -2.58 -18.48 3.68
C GLY A 152 -2.17 -18.37 2.21
N GLU A 153 -2.86 -19.12 1.34
CA GLU A 153 -2.64 -19.04 -0.10
C GLU A 153 -3.14 -17.70 -0.65
N PRO A 154 -2.36 -17.02 -1.52
CA PRO A 154 -2.69 -15.67 -1.94
C PRO A 154 -3.90 -15.62 -2.89
N VAL A 155 -4.89 -14.79 -2.55
CA VAL A 155 -5.99 -14.43 -3.44
C VAL A 155 -5.80 -13.01 -3.95
N TRP A 156 -5.35 -12.89 -5.20
CA TRP A 156 -5.00 -11.60 -5.83
C TRP A 156 -6.18 -10.82 -6.42
N THR A 157 -7.41 -11.26 -6.19
CA THR A 157 -8.58 -10.72 -6.88
C THR A 157 -8.80 -9.25 -6.49
N ALA A 158 -8.58 -8.35 -7.45
CA ALA A 158 -8.91 -6.94 -7.33
C ALA A 158 -10.37 -6.69 -7.70
N TYR A 159 -11.12 -6.10 -6.78
CA TYR A 159 -12.51 -5.71 -7.01
C TYR A 159 -12.55 -4.20 -7.29
N ASN A 160 -12.61 -3.85 -8.57
CA ASN A 160 -12.63 -2.45 -9.00
C ASN A 160 -13.85 -1.71 -8.42
N ARG A 161 -13.67 -0.47 -7.97
CA ARG A 161 -14.75 0.39 -7.47
C ARG A 161 -15.86 0.54 -8.53
N PRO A 162 -17.17 0.52 -8.16
CA PRO A 162 -17.77 0.48 -6.81
C PRO A 162 -17.90 -0.93 -6.21
N GLN A 163 -17.78 -1.03 -4.88
CA GLN A 163 -17.78 -2.27 -4.08
C GLN A 163 -18.39 -2.12 -2.68
N GLU A 164 -19.28 -1.14 -2.46
CA GLU A 164 -19.87 -0.87 -1.13
C GLU A 164 -20.69 -2.06 -0.57
N ALA A 165 -21.14 -2.96 -1.44
CA ALA A 165 -21.85 -4.17 -1.03
C ALA A 165 -20.91 -5.31 -0.56
N HIS A 166 -19.61 -5.24 -0.88
CA HIS A 166 -18.64 -6.30 -0.58
C HIS A 166 -18.45 -6.44 0.95
N PRO A 167 -18.42 -7.66 1.51
CA PRO A 167 -18.28 -7.87 2.96
C PRO A 167 -17.08 -7.14 3.57
N ALA A 168 -15.87 -7.32 2.98
CA ALA A 168 -14.67 -6.64 3.47
C ALA A 168 -14.78 -5.10 3.45
N ARG A 169 -15.50 -4.53 2.48
CA ARG A 169 -15.72 -3.08 2.41
C ARG A 169 -16.63 -2.60 3.55
N LYS A 170 -17.70 -3.34 3.84
CA LYS A 170 -18.61 -3.02 4.95
C LYS A 170 -17.88 -3.10 6.28
N GLU A 171 -17.13 -4.18 6.50
CA GLU A 171 -16.33 -4.36 7.72
C GLU A 171 -15.28 -3.26 7.89
N TYR A 172 -14.59 -2.88 6.81
CA TYR A 172 -13.65 -1.76 6.83
C TYR A 172 -14.32 -0.46 7.28
N VAL A 173 -15.45 -0.09 6.65
CA VAL A 173 -16.20 1.14 6.98
C VAL A 173 -16.73 1.10 8.43
N GLU A 174 -17.23 -0.05 8.88
CA GLU A 174 -17.64 -0.24 10.28
C GLU A 174 -16.46 -0.07 11.24
N SER A 175 -15.28 -0.58 10.88
CA SER A 175 -14.07 -0.47 11.71
C SER A 175 -13.62 0.98 11.88
N LEU A 176 -13.74 1.82 10.85
CA LEU A 176 -13.40 3.24 10.95
C LEU A 176 -14.33 3.98 11.94
N ALA A 177 -15.63 3.64 11.94
CA ALA A 177 -16.60 4.26 12.84
C ALA A 177 -16.42 3.90 14.32
N HIS A 178 -15.75 2.79 14.63
CA HIS A 178 -15.67 2.23 15.99
C HIS A 178 -14.25 2.22 16.57
N ARG A 179 -13.25 2.84 15.93
CA ARG A 179 -11.87 2.83 16.43
C ARG A 179 -11.69 3.74 17.65
N PRO A 180 -11.24 3.21 18.80
CA PRO A 180 -10.54 4.04 19.78
C PRO A 180 -9.17 4.46 19.19
N VAL A 181 -8.73 5.66 19.54
CA VAL A 181 -7.44 6.26 19.14
C VAL A 181 -6.30 5.22 19.25
N PRO A 182 -5.49 4.98 18.21
CA PRO A 182 -4.45 3.94 18.25
C PRO A 182 -3.43 4.16 19.37
N LEU A 183 -3.19 3.12 20.16
CA LEU A 183 -1.96 2.99 20.97
C LEU A 183 -0.79 2.77 20.00
N GLU A 184 0.08 3.77 19.93
CA GLU A 184 1.39 3.86 19.27
C GLU A 184 1.80 2.70 18.32
N ALA A 185 1.83 2.99 17.03
CA ALA A 185 2.74 2.33 16.09
C ALA A 185 4.05 3.14 16.05
N HIS A 186 5.19 2.45 16.26
CA HIS A 186 6.53 3.04 16.27
C HIS A 186 7.12 3.18 14.87
#